data_AF-A0A173S1B7-F1
#
_entry.id   AF-A0A173S1B7-F1
#
_cell.length_a   1.000
_cell.length_b   1.000
_cell.length_c   1.000
_cell.angle_alpha   90.00
_cell.angle_beta   90.00
_cell.angle_gamma   90.00
#
_symmetry.space_group_name_H-M   'P 1'
#
loop_
_entity.id
_entity.type
_entity.pdbx_description
1 polymer ?
#
loop_
_entity_poly.entity_id
_entity_poly.type
_entity_poly.pdbx_seq_one_letter_code
_entity_poly.pdbx_strand_id
1 'polypeptide(L)'
;MMKKISRRSFLQACGVAAATAALTACGGGKAETDKKDDAHEAVTFMAPYMEVEAFIEQVHSVYPEVNVEIVPYSGDNTTTCLQNMFAAGDLPDVCTLTVYNPLTDLVSNKLLDLSGYDFTDNYVESRLQDVFDNGAIYLLPSTYNCYGITYNKTLLREHGWELPNSFAELEELAAKAKEAGVDLCLPQIQYPGYGFQYLCNIADADFLGTLDGRMWQKDYLSGKANVSNTPGMMQAMAYVKKWKDIGMLNGSGDALDDNVTLQRMAEGNTLFLIGNTNGIVEADGNADKFGLMPFLSEDGTQNVFVLKVNRFYGLNKKLEQNPQKLEDALKVMRVLSTVAGTSALLAESSRKNSLLPFKDAKADDTYYADIANALNAGNTAPFIYSGWENTIVTTGLKMLDFIKGNATMEDVIRQLDEDQDSVVNNTPDTITTVTEELSQEDCAMLVGRCFAQATGSDLALVSLSTWIPGNPSEQNHYGVAAKLYAKGITDYDLSVILPTGWNRTIQTVALTGQQINDLLASGYDAYGNGKGYPYVLVSPVQPEAGKTYQVAICGVSDKLAAETTVTDSGVVGMDAAKAFFGAYTTISRADTAWS
;
A
#
# COMPACT_ATOMS: atom_id res chain seq x y z
N MET A 1 49.41 -53.98 -23.65
CA MET A 1 48.74 -55.29 -23.55
C MET A 1 47.26 -55.04 -23.36
N MET A 2 46.42 -55.32 -24.37
CA MET A 2 44.96 -55.22 -24.25
C MET A 2 44.45 -56.23 -23.23
N LYS A 3 43.49 -55.82 -22.39
CA LYS A 3 42.32 -56.66 -22.08
C LYS A 3 41.11 -55.80 -21.75
N LYS A 4 40.12 -55.91 -22.65
CA LYS A 4 38.72 -55.48 -22.47
C LYS A 4 38.12 -56.28 -21.31
N ILE A 5 37.37 -55.64 -20.43
CA ILE A 5 36.42 -56.27 -19.51
C ILE A 5 35.02 -55.80 -19.88
N SER A 6 34.10 -56.76 -19.87
CA SER A 6 32.81 -56.78 -20.57
C SER A 6 31.65 -56.16 -19.80
N ARG A 7 30.66 -55.73 -20.59
CA ARG A 7 29.28 -55.34 -20.20
C ARG A 7 28.54 -56.48 -19.48
N ARG A 8 28.54 -56.49 -18.16
CA ARG A 8 27.47 -56.93 -17.23
C ARG A 8 28.07 -57.01 -15.82
N SER A 9 27.39 -56.36 -14.87
CA SER A 9 27.61 -56.41 -13.41
C SER A 9 28.59 -55.38 -12.81
N PHE A 10 28.18 -54.12 -12.77
CA PHE A 10 28.17 -53.38 -11.50
C PHE A 10 27.05 -52.33 -11.54
N LEU A 11 25.81 -52.84 -11.53
CA LEU A 11 24.64 -52.10 -11.07
C LEU A 11 24.82 -51.92 -9.56
N GLN A 12 25.30 -50.74 -9.14
CA GLN A 12 25.04 -50.09 -7.84
C GLN A 12 26.05 -48.95 -7.64
N ALA A 13 25.62 -47.72 -7.95
CA ALA A 13 25.87 -46.48 -7.19
C ALA A 13 25.65 -45.26 -8.10
N CYS A 14 24.99 -44.24 -7.54
CA CYS A 14 24.79 -42.88 -8.06
C CYS A 14 23.70 -42.69 -9.12
N GLY A 15 22.44 -42.73 -8.68
CA GLY A 15 21.35 -42.02 -9.34
C GLY A 15 21.02 -40.76 -8.53
N VAL A 16 21.11 -39.59 -9.17
CA VAL A 16 20.23 -38.41 -9.10
C VAL A 16 20.77 -37.40 -10.11
N ALA A 17 20.06 -37.18 -11.23
CA ALA A 17 20.08 -35.91 -11.98
C ALA A 17 19.00 -35.90 -13.08
N ALA A 18 18.20 -34.82 -13.05
CA ALA A 18 17.46 -34.19 -14.13
C ALA A 18 16.24 -34.90 -14.74
N ALA A 19 15.05 -34.48 -14.31
CA ALA A 19 13.84 -34.50 -15.12
C ALA A 19 12.99 -33.25 -14.83
N THR A 20 12.97 -32.31 -15.78
CA THR A 20 11.87 -31.35 -15.97
C THR A 20 11.92 -30.79 -17.39
N ALA A 21 10.74 -30.46 -17.89
CA ALA A 21 10.38 -29.84 -19.17
C ALA A 21 10.22 -30.78 -20.39
N ALA A 22 8.99 -31.29 -20.54
CA ALA A 22 8.37 -31.48 -21.85
C ALA A 22 6.83 -31.41 -21.72
N LEU A 23 6.26 -30.25 -22.05
CA LEU A 23 4.88 -30.15 -22.53
C LEU A 23 4.95 -29.53 -23.93
N THR A 24 4.95 -30.40 -24.93
CA THR A 24 4.86 -30.08 -26.35
C THR A 24 3.39 -29.91 -26.74
N ALA A 25 3.02 -28.70 -27.12
CA ALA A 25 1.83 -28.44 -27.93
C ALA A 25 2.12 -28.89 -29.38
N CYS A 26 1.33 -29.84 -29.88
CA CYS A 26 1.37 -30.28 -31.28
C CYS A 26 0.39 -29.45 -32.11
N GLY A 27 0.86 -28.85 -33.20
CA GLY A 27 0.01 -28.19 -34.19
C GLY A 27 0.72 -27.67 -35.43
N GLY A 28 1.12 -28.58 -36.34
CA GLY A 28 1.17 -28.33 -37.80
C GLY A 28 2.38 -27.58 -38.38
N GLY A 29 3.37 -28.33 -38.90
CA GLY A 29 4.60 -27.79 -39.48
C GLY A 29 4.52 -27.22 -40.90
N LYS A 30 5.40 -26.25 -41.16
CA LYS A 30 6.12 -26.04 -42.42
C LYS A 30 7.51 -25.48 -42.09
N ALA A 31 8.53 -26.03 -42.75
CA ALA A 31 9.94 -25.94 -42.38
C ALA A 31 10.57 -24.55 -42.56
N GLU A 32 11.40 -24.22 -41.55
CA GLU A 32 12.66 -23.46 -41.55
C GLU A 32 12.80 -22.20 -42.42
N THR A 33 12.73 -21.06 -41.72
CA THR A 33 13.85 -20.11 -41.73
C THR A 33 14.36 -19.99 -40.30
N ASP A 34 15.60 -20.44 -40.06
CA ASP A 34 16.35 -20.18 -38.84
C ASP A 34 16.51 -18.66 -38.62
N LYS A 35 15.57 -18.06 -37.90
CA LYS A 35 15.86 -16.96 -36.98
C LYS A 35 15.85 -17.58 -35.60
N LYS A 36 17.02 -17.66 -34.95
CA LYS A 36 17.04 -17.67 -33.49
C LYS A 36 16.35 -16.39 -33.05
N ASP A 37 15.16 -16.49 -32.50
CA ASP A 37 14.54 -15.39 -31.78
C ASP A 37 15.43 -15.07 -30.57
N ASP A 38 16.21 -13.98 -30.67
CA ASP A 38 16.85 -13.27 -29.56
C ASP A 38 15.76 -12.57 -28.72
N ALA A 39 14.77 -13.34 -28.24
CA ALA A 39 13.76 -12.80 -27.34
C ALA A 39 14.38 -12.64 -25.95
N HIS A 40 14.57 -11.39 -25.52
CA HIS A 40 15.03 -11.05 -24.17
C HIS A 40 14.09 -11.65 -23.12
N GLU A 41 14.66 -12.17 -22.03
CA GLU A 41 13.86 -12.63 -20.88
C GLU A 41 13.11 -11.43 -20.27
N ALA A 42 11.81 -11.60 -19.99
CA ALA A 42 10.95 -10.53 -19.51
C ALA A 42 11.32 -10.09 -18.09
N VAL A 43 11.44 -8.78 -17.89
CA VAL A 43 11.59 -8.15 -16.57
C VAL A 43 10.25 -8.24 -15.85
N THR A 44 10.23 -8.91 -14.70
CA THR A 44 9.03 -8.97 -13.86
C THR A 44 8.87 -7.65 -13.09
N PHE A 45 7.70 -7.04 -13.19
CA PHE A 45 7.38 -5.73 -12.61
C PHE A 45 6.12 -5.82 -11.77
N MET A 46 6.22 -5.43 -10.50
CA MET A 46 5.08 -5.37 -9.59
C MET A 46 4.66 -3.92 -9.36
N ALA A 47 3.44 -3.60 -9.76
CA ALA A 47 2.85 -2.27 -9.59
C ALA A 47 1.33 -2.40 -9.39
N PRO A 48 0.88 -2.87 -8.21
CA PRO A 48 -0.54 -3.08 -7.94
C PRO A 48 -1.30 -1.76 -7.94
N TYR A 49 -2.47 -1.76 -8.59
CA TYR A 49 -3.37 -0.60 -8.74
C TYR A 49 -2.75 0.58 -9.49
N MET A 50 -1.92 0.30 -10.50
CA MET A 50 -1.27 1.32 -11.35
C MET A 50 -1.61 1.08 -12.82
N GLU A 51 -1.47 2.14 -13.63
CA GLU A 51 -1.67 2.12 -15.09
C GLU A 51 -0.47 1.49 -15.82
N VAL A 52 -0.25 0.19 -15.56
CA VAL A 52 0.95 -0.52 -16.02
C VAL A 52 1.07 -0.63 -17.55
N GLU A 53 -0.04 -0.59 -18.29
CA GLU A 53 -0.01 -0.65 -19.76
C GLU A 53 0.62 0.59 -20.38
N ALA A 54 0.19 1.78 -19.96
CA ALA A 54 0.76 3.04 -20.42
C ALA A 54 2.25 3.13 -20.07
N PHE A 55 2.66 2.59 -18.93
CA PHE A 55 4.07 2.51 -18.56
C PHE A 55 4.86 1.53 -19.44
N ILE A 56 4.32 0.34 -19.72
CA ILE A 56 4.96 -0.63 -20.64
C ILE A 56 5.12 -0.02 -22.03
N GLU A 57 4.10 0.67 -22.55
CA GLU A 57 4.19 1.41 -23.82
C GLU A 57 5.29 2.46 -23.79
N GLN A 58 5.41 3.21 -22.68
CA GLN A 58 6.48 4.18 -22.49
C GLN A 58 7.86 3.52 -22.50
N VAL A 59 8.01 2.35 -21.85
CA VAL A 59 9.25 1.57 -21.87
C VAL A 59 9.58 1.11 -23.30
N HIS A 60 8.65 0.45 -23.99
CA HIS A 60 8.87 -0.04 -25.36
C HIS A 60 9.13 1.07 -26.38
N SER A 61 8.60 2.29 -26.15
CA SER A 61 8.86 3.43 -27.03
C SER A 61 10.32 3.87 -27.05
N VAL A 62 11.05 3.64 -25.95
CA VAL A 62 12.46 3.98 -25.78
C VAL A 62 13.36 2.75 -25.96
N TYR A 63 12.90 1.60 -25.48
CA TYR A 63 13.63 0.32 -25.46
C TYR A 63 12.73 -0.80 -26.01
N PRO A 64 12.56 -0.90 -27.33
CA PRO A 64 11.65 -1.86 -27.97
C PRO A 64 12.04 -3.33 -27.77
N GLU A 65 13.26 -3.60 -27.32
CA GLU A 65 13.77 -4.94 -27.02
C GLU A 65 13.39 -5.44 -25.61
N VAL A 66 13.04 -4.53 -24.69
CA VAL A 66 12.73 -4.87 -23.30
C VAL A 66 11.34 -5.47 -23.24
N ASN A 67 11.20 -6.67 -22.67
CA ASN A 67 9.89 -7.25 -22.36
C ASN A 67 9.57 -7.05 -20.88
N VAL A 68 8.32 -6.69 -20.55
CA VAL A 68 7.87 -6.53 -19.16
C VAL A 68 6.72 -7.49 -18.87
N GLU A 69 6.84 -8.25 -17.80
CA GLU A 69 5.80 -9.15 -17.28
C GLU A 69 5.26 -8.61 -15.95
N ILE A 70 3.95 -8.46 -15.84
CA ILE A 70 3.32 -7.91 -14.64
C ILE A 70 3.14 -9.00 -13.59
N VAL A 71 3.58 -8.72 -12.37
CA VAL A 71 3.23 -9.50 -11.17
C VAL A 71 2.03 -8.83 -10.51
N PRO A 72 0.81 -9.40 -10.65
CA PRO A 72 -0.40 -8.77 -10.15
C PRO A 72 -0.53 -8.88 -8.64
N TYR A 73 -1.15 -7.85 -8.06
CA TYR A 73 -1.87 -8.00 -6.80
C TYR A 73 -3.07 -7.06 -6.81
N SER A 74 -4.26 -7.61 -6.56
CA SER A 74 -5.54 -6.89 -6.58
C SER A 74 -6.36 -7.15 -5.32
N GLY A 75 -5.73 -7.65 -4.25
CA GLY A 75 -6.39 -7.86 -2.95
C GLY A 75 -6.35 -6.61 -2.07
N ASP A 76 -7.10 -6.65 -0.96
CA ASP A 76 -7.31 -5.49 -0.10
C ASP A 76 -6.05 -5.01 0.67
N ASN A 77 -5.09 -5.89 0.92
CA ASN A 77 -3.94 -5.59 1.76
C ASN A 77 -2.61 -5.63 1.00
N THR A 78 -2.38 -4.59 0.20
CA THR A 78 -1.14 -4.46 -0.59
C THR A 78 0.10 -4.41 0.29
N THR A 79 0.06 -3.65 1.39
CA THR A 79 1.22 -3.49 2.27
C THR A 79 1.69 -4.82 2.83
N THR A 80 0.78 -5.61 3.42
CA THR A 80 1.14 -6.92 3.97
C THR A 80 1.54 -7.91 2.87
N CYS A 81 0.91 -7.88 1.70
CA CYS A 81 1.31 -8.71 0.57
C CYS A 81 2.79 -8.46 0.19
N LEU A 82 3.15 -7.20 -0.01
CA LEU A 82 4.50 -6.78 -0.37
C LEU A 82 5.52 -7.10 0.73
N GLN A 83 5.17 -6.85 2.00
CA GLN A 83 6.02 -7.20 3.14
C GLN A 83 6.26 -8.70 3.25
N ASN A 84 5.23 -9.52 3.00
CA ASN A 84 5.34 -10.98 3.01
C ASN A 84 6.25 -11.49 1.88
N MET A 85 6.07 -10.99 0.66
CA MET A 85 6.96 -11.28 -0.48
C MET A 85 8.40 -10.88 -0.17
N PHE A 86 8.58 -9.68 0.38
CA PHE A 86 9.88 -9.16 0.77
C PHE A 86 10.54 -10.03 1.83
N ALA A 87 9.83 -10.37 2.91
CA ALA A 87 10.32 -11.24 3.98
C ALA A 87 10.76 -12.61 3.45
N ALA A 88 9.94 -13.23 2.59
CA ALA A 88 10.21 -14.52 1.96
C ALA A 88 11.36 -14.49 0.92
N GLY A 89 11.74 -13.31 0.42
CA GLY A 89 12.73 -13.18 -0.66
C GLY A 89 12.19 -13.59 -2.03
N ASP A 90 10.86 -13.60 -2.17
CA ASP A 90 10.12 -13.86 -3.40
C ASP A 90 9.77 -12.54 -4.10
N LEU A 91 10.81 -11.83 -4.51
CA LEU A 91 10.71 -10.50 -5.10
C LEU A 91 10.73 -10.59 -6.63
N PRO A 92 9.91 -9.79 -7.35
CA PRO A 92 10.06 -9.56 -8.79
C PRO A 92 11.40 -8.86 -9.08
N ASP A 93 11.76 -8.72 -10.35
CA ASP A 93 12.98 -8.06 -10.80
C ASP A 93 12.96 -6.57 -10.42
N VAL A 94 11.83 -5.89 -10.69
CA VAL A 94 11.54 -4.54 -10.21
C VAL A 94 10.46 -4.65 -9.13
N CYS A 95 10.89 -4.50 -7.88
CA CYS A 95 10.04 -4.65 -6.69
C CYS A 95 9.49 -3.32 -6.19
N THR A 96 8.34 -3.36 -5.53
CA THR A 96 7.73 -2.18 -4.90
C THR A 96 7.41 -2.42 -3.43
N LEU A 97 7.46 -1.34 -2.63
CA LEU A 97 6.95 -1.30 -1.27
C LEU A 97 6.04 -0.07 -1.09
N THR A 98 5.08 -0.14 -0.19
CA THR A 98 4.24 1.01 0.24
C THR A 98 4.82 1.73 1.45
N VAL A 99 5.68 1.05 2.20
CA VAL A 99 6.35 1.56 3.39
C VAL A 99 7.81 1.16 3.32
N TYR A 100 8.70 2.07 3.68
CA TYR A 100 10.12 1.83 3.79
C TYR A 100 10.71 2.86 4.75
N ASN A 101 11.46 2.37 5.74
CA ASN A 101 12.22 3.20 6.65
C ASN A 101 13.70 2.74 6.62
N PRO A 102 14.62 3.50 5.98
CA PRO A 102 16.02 3.11 5.88
C PRO A 102 16.73 3.00 7.25
N LEU A 103 16.16 3.55 8.33
CA LEU A 103 16.75 3.46 9.67
C LEU A 103 16.55 2.10 10.35
N THR A 104 15.50 1.36 9.96
CA THR A 104 15.09 0.09 10.57
C THR A 104 15.08 -1.07 9.59
N ASP A 105 14.85 -0.80 8.31
CA ASP A 105 14.60 -1.83 7.31
C ASP A 105 15.91 -2.28 6.65
N LEU A 106 16.33 -3.51 6.96
CA LEU A 106 17.54 -4.10 6.41
C LEU A 106 17.27 -4.74 5.05
N VAL A 107 17.58 -4.02 3.97
CA VAL A 107 17.24 -4.41 2.59
C VAL A 107 18.44 -4.77 1.70
N SER A 108 19.66 -4.45 2.13
CA SER A 108 20.91 -4.56 1.33
C SER A 108 21.30 -5.97 0.89
N ASN A 109 20.77 -7.01 1.57
CA ASN A 109 20.96 -8.41 1.19
C ASN A 109 19.98 -8.87 0.08
N LYS A 110 18.91 -8.11 -0.18
CA LYS A 110 17.84 -8.45 -1.13
C LYS A 110 17.79 -7.52 -2.33
N LEU A 111 18.20 -6.26 -2.17
CA LEU A 111 18.12 -5.24 -3.21
C LEU A 111 19.50 -4.77 -3.69
N LEU A 112 19.55 -4.29 -4.94
CA LEU A 112 20.72 -3.60 -5.50
C LEU A 112 20.84 -2.20 -4.92
N ASP A 113 22.07 -1.76 -4.67
CA ASP A 113 22.35 -0.35 -4.40
C ASP A 113 22.25 0.43 -5.72
N LEU A 114 21.34 1.39 -5.73
CA LEU A 114 21.01 2.21 -6.89
C LEU A 114 21.75 3.54 -6.92
N SER A 115 22.48 3.89 -5.85
CA SER A 115 23.12 5.20 -5.68
C SER A 115 24.07 5.59 -6.82
N GLY A 116 24.71 4.59 -7.46
CA GLY A 116 25.67 4.79 -8.54
C GLY A 116 25.11 4.85 -9.96
N TYR A 117 23.80 4.75 -10.16
CA TYR A 117 23.20 4.80 -11.50
C TYR A 117 22.77 6.21 -11.91
N ASP A 118 22.88 6.50 -13.21
CA ASP A 118 22.58 7.77 -13.85
C ASP A 118 21.16 8.29 -13.59
N PHE A 119 20.18 7.40 -13.49
CA PHE A 119 18.79 7.81 -13.28
C PHE A 119 18.53 8.44 -11.89
N THR A 120 19.41 8.25 -10.90
CA THR A 120 19.25 8.93 -9.59
C THR A 120 19.48 10.44 -9.71
N ASP A 121 20.25 10.89 -10.71
CA ASP A 121 20.48 12.31 -10.97
C ASP A 121 19.21 13.08 -11.34
N ASN A 122 18.15 12.39 -11.78
CA ASN A 122 16.86 12.99 -12.10
C ASN A 122 16.07 13.42 -10.85
N TYR A 123 16.38 12.86 -9.67
CA TYR A 123 15.63 13.11 -8.44
C TYR A 123 16.08 14.40 -7.76
N VAL A 124 15.14 15.08 -7.10
CA VAL A 124 15.44 16.19 -6.20
C VAL A 124 16.22 15.64 -4.99
N GLU A 125 17.35 16.26 -4.66
CA GLU A 125 18.27 15.77 -3.62
C GLU A 125 17.57 15.53 -2.28
N SER A 126 16.72 16.47 -1.84
CA SER A 126 15.97 16.34 -0.57
C SER A 126 15.05 15.12 -0.53
N ARG A 127 14.61 14.60 -1.68
CA ARG A 127 13.78 13.38 -1.78
C ARG A 127 14.60 12.11 -1.65
N LEU A 128 15.84 12.13 -2.15
CA LEU A 128 16.75 11.00 -1.99
C LEU A 128 17.23 10.85 -0.54
N GLN A 129 17.35 11.96 0.20
CA GLN A 129 17.72 11.93 1.62
C GLN A 129 16.73 11.13 2.48
N ASP A 130 15.45 11.06 2.10
CA ASP A 130 14.42 10.29 2.82
C ASP A 130 14.62 8.76 2.70
N VAL A 131 15.34 8.32 1.66
CA VAL A 131 15.58 6.89 1.35
C VAL A 131 17.06 6.49 1.43
N PHE A 132 17.91 7.41 1.89
CA PHE A 132 19.34 7.20 1.98
C PHE A 132 19.70 6.31 3.18
N ASP A 133 20.42 5.21 2.92
CA ASP A 133 20.89 4.26 3.92
C ASP A 133 22.43 4.20 3.89
N ASN A 134 23.07 5.04 4.72
CA ASN A 134 24.52 5.00 4.99
C ASN A 134 25.43 4.97 3.75
N GLY A 135 25.08 5.69 2.68
CA GLY A 135 25.84 5.72 1.43
C GLY A 135 25.17 5.02 0.25
N ALA A 136 24.12 4.23 0.52
CA ALA A 136 23.39 3.48 -0.49
C ALA A 136 21.95 3.99 -0.66
N ILE A 137 21.36 3.69 -1.81
CA ILE A 137 19.93 3.91 -2.08
C ILE A 137 19.37 2.62 -2.64
N TYR A 138 18.53 1.91 -1.88
CA TYR A 138 17.99 0.62 -2.33
C TYR A 138 16.60 0.73 -2.96
N LEU A 139 15.88 1.80 -2.63
CA LEU A 139 14.49 2.02 -2.98
C LEU A 139 14.30 3.49 -3.33
N LEU A 140 13.85 3.76 -4.55
CA LEU A 140 13.57 5.10 -5.04
C LEU A 140 12.08 5.45 -4.83
N PRO A 141 11.78 6.66 -4.34
CA PRO A 141 10.40 7.10 -4.16
C PRO A 141 9.75 7.38 -5.53
N SER A 142 8.50 6.97 -5.73
CA SER A 142 7.79 7.19 -7.00
C SER A 142 6.98 8.48 -7.00
N THR A 143 6.10 8.65 -6.02
CA THR A 143 5.24 9.83 -5.86
C THR A 143 5.03 10.09 -4.38
N TYR A 144 4.72 11.34 -4.07
CA TYR A 144 4.40 11.79 -2.73
C TYR A 144 3.00 12.39 -2.65
N ASN A 145 2.32 12.17 -1.53
CA ASN A 145 1.31 13.10 -1.05
C ASN A 145 1.96 14.09 -0.08
N CYS A 146 1.52 15.34 -0.13
CA CYS A 146 1.99 16.39 0.78
C CYS A 146 0.88 16.77 1.76
N TYR A 147 1.23 16.69 3.04
CA TYR A 147 0.41 17.06 4.18
C TYR A 147 0.87 18.41 4.74
N GLY A 148 0.06 19.44 4.53
CA GLY A 148 0.16 20.74 5.20
C GLY A 148 -1.17 21.10 5.86
N ILE A 149 -1.30 22.36 6.27
CA ILE A 149 -2.53 22.94 6.80
C ILE A 149 -3.18 23.74 5.69
N THR A 150 -4.42 23.39 5.34
CA THR A 150 -5.17 24.15 4.34
C THR A 150 -5.64 25.46 4.95
N TYR A 151 -5.51 26.57 4.23
CA TYR A 151 -5.97 27.89 4.68
C TYR A 151 -6.85 28.61 3.65
N ASN A 152 -7.77 29.45 4.11
CA ASN A 152 -8.65 30.26 3.26
C ASN A 152 -7.96 31.58 2.84
N LYS A 153 -7.52 31.67 1.58
CA LYS A 153 -6.88 32.87 1.01
C LYS A 153 -7.87 34.03 0.86
N THR A 154 -9.14 33.74 0.59
CA THR A 154 -10.17 34.78 0.47
C THR A 154 -10.36 35.48 1.80
N LEU A 155 -10.54 34.70 2.87
CA LEU A 155 -10.81 35.24 4.20
C LEU A 155 -9.65 36.04 4.76
N LEU A 156 -8.40 35.58 4.58
CA LEU A 156 -7.21 36.37 4.92
C LEU A 156 -7.21 37.73 4.20
N ARG A 157 -7.53 37.74 2.91
CA ARG A 157 -7.55 38.97 2.09
C ARG A 157 -8.67 39.93 2.51
N GLU A 158 -9.86 39.42 2.80
CA GLU A 158 -11.02 40.22 3.21
C GLU A 158 -10.79 40.94 4.53
N HIS A 159 -10.10 40.28 5.48
CA HIS A 159 -9.75 40.87 6.77
C HIS A 159 -8.41 41.62 6.78
N GLY A 160 -7.65 41.59 5.68
CA GLY A 160 -6.31 42.20 5.61
C GLY A 160 -5.29 41.51 6.52
N TRP A 161 -5.45 40.21 6.75
CA TRP A 161 -4.52 39.39 7.53
C TRP A 161 -3.46 38.77 6.62
N GLU A 162 -2.27 38.59 7.18
CA GLU A 162 -1.17 37.87 6.52
C GLU A 162 -1.18 36.40 6.95
N LEU A 163 -0.69 35.53 6.06
CA LEU A 163 -0.49 34.11 6.38
C LEU A 163 0.67 33.99 7.39
N PRO A 164 0.49 33.32 8.53
CA PRO A 164 1.54 33.21 9.53
C PRO A 164 2.67 32.31 9.03
N ASN A 165 3.91 32.74 9.27
CA ASN A 165 5.14 31.98 8.99
C ASN A 165 5.79 31.45 10.28
N SER A 166 5.25 31.76 11.45
CA SER A 166 5.70 31.23 12.74
C SER A 166 4.51 30.94 13.66
N PHE A 167 4.72 30.11 14.67
CA PHE A 167 3.68 29.89 15.69
C PHE A 167 3.30 31.17 16.43
N ALA A 168 4.26 32.06 16.70
CA ALA A 168 4.00 33.35 17.32
C ALA A 168 3.02 34.20 16.49
N GLU A 169 3.21 34.27 15.18
CA GLU A 169 2.29 34.97 14.27
C GLU A 169 0.92 34.29 14.20
N LEU A 170 0.88 32.95 14.25
CA LEU A 170 -0.36 32.19 14.27
C LEU A 170 -1.17 32.44 15.56
N GLU A 171 -0.51 32.57 16.71
CA GLU A 171 -1.14 32.94 17.99
C GLU A 171 -1.77 34.34 17.92
N GLU A 172 -1.07 35.32 17.32
CA GLU A 172 -1.63 36.65 17.10
C GLU A 172 -2.84 36.63 16.14
N LEU A 173 -2.76 35.83 15.08
CA LEU A 173 -3.86 35.67 14.13
C LEU A 173 -5.07 34.97 14.77
N ALA A 174 -4.85 33.99 15.65
CA ALA A 174 -5.90 33.31 16.40
C ALA A 174 -6.71 34.29 17.24
N ALA A 175 -6.06 35.24 17.91
CA ALA A 175 -6.74 36.30 18.65
C ALA A 175 -7.58 37.20 17.73
N LYS A 176 -7.04 37.62 16.58
CA LYS A 176 -7.76 38.45 15.59
C LYS A 176 -8.97 37.73 15.00
N ALA A 177 -8.84 36.45 14.66
CA ALA A 177 -9.92 35.63 14.13
C ALA A 177 -11.09 35.54 15.14
N LYS A 178 -10.77 35.28 16.41
CA LYS A 178 -11.75 35.26 17.50
C LYS A 178 -12.48 36.59 17.69
N GLU A 179 -11.76 37.71 17.64
CA GLU A 179 -12.36 39.05 17.72
C GLU A 179 -13.30 39.36 16.54
N ALA A 180 -12.98 38.84 15.36
CA ALA A 180 -13.78 38.99 14.15
C ALA A 180 -14.96 38.02 14.04
N GLY A 181 -15.08 37.04 14.95
CA GLY A 181 -16.11 35.99 14.88
C GLY A 181 -15.86 34.94 13.79
N VAL A 182 -14.61 34.83 13.34
CA VAL A 182 -14.14 33.85 12.36
C VAL A 182 -13.61 32.62 13.11
N ASP A 183 -14.02 31.42 12.67
CA ASP A 183 -13.52 30.19 13.25
C ASP A 183 -12.06 29.96 12.84
N LEU A 184 -11.19 29.65 13.81
CA LEU A 184 -9.77 29.51 13.51
C LEU A 184 -9.49 28.26 12.68
N CYS A 185 -9.94 27.09 13.13
CA CYS A 185 -9.55 25.82 12.53
C CYS A 185 -10.66 24.75 12.65
N LEU A 186 -10.83 23.97 11.58
CA LEU A 186 -11.56 22.71 11.56
C LEU A 186 -10.57 21.54 11.43
N PRO A 187 -10.44 20.68 12.45
CA PRO A 187 -9.65 19.45 12.32
C PRO A 187 -10.50 18.29 11.78
N GLN A 188 -9.96 17.48 10.87
CA GLN A 188 -10.53 16.18 10.52
C GLN A 188 -10.34 15.21 11.69
N ILE A 189 -11.40 14.54 12.14
CA ILE A 189 -11.35 13.70 13.36
C ILE A 189 -12.13 12.39 13.23
N GLN A 190 -12.51 12.02 12.00
CA GLN A 190 -13.22 10.77 11.72
C GLN A 190 -12.40 9.53 12.08
N TYR A 191 -11.11 9.52 11.73
CA TYR A 191 -10.27 8.34 11.88
C TYR A 191 -9.40 8.40 13.15
N PRO A 192 -9.25 7.26 13.87
CA PRO A 192 -8.52 7.21 15.13
C PRO A 192 -7.04 7.63 14.98
N GLY A 193 -6.42 7.34 13.83
CA GLY A 193 -5.02 7.68 13.58
C GLY A 193 -4.71 9.18 13.45
N TYR A 194 -5.71 10.05 13.27
CA TYR A 194 -5.48 11.49 13.11
C TYR A 194 -4.82 12.13 14.32
N GLY A 195 -5.21 11.73 15.54
CA GLY A 195 -4.60 12.27 16.74
C GLY A 195 -3.08 12.03 16.76
N PHE A 196 -2.65 10.80 16.50
CA PHE A 196 -1.24 10.42 16.46
C PHE A 196 -0.51 11.21 15.37
N GLN A 197 -1.11 11.28 14.18
CA GLN A 197 -0.55 12.04 13.07
C GLN A 197 -0.36 13.53 13.40
N TYR A 198 -1.35 14.19 14.00
CA TYR A 198 -1.23 15.62 14.33
C TYR A 198 -0.15 15.89 15.37
N LEU A 199 -0.03 14.99 16.35
CA LEU A 199 1.07 15.02 17.32
C LEU A 199 2.43 14.95 16.61
N CYS A 200 2.62 13.96 15.74
CA CYS A 200 3.87 13.77 15.01
C CYS A 200 4.19 14.96 14.09
N ASN A 201 3.22 15.38 13.26
CA ASN A 201 3.41 16.46 12.29
C ASN A 201 3.77 17.80 12.96
N ILE A 202 3.18 18.12 14.11
CA ILE A 202 3.52 19.32 14.88
C ILE A 202 4.90 19.16 15.53
N ALA A 203 5.21 17.98 16.05
CA ALA A 203 6.51 17.70 16.66
C ALA A 203 7.66 17.63 15.64
N ASP A 204 7.38 17.34 14.36
CA ASP A 204 8.36 17.43 13.26
C ASP A 204 8.78 18.86 12.95
N ALA A 205 7.94 19.86 13.24
CA ALA A 205 8.32 21.28 13.20
C ALA A 205 9.10 21.74 14.46
N ASP A 206 9.38 20.81 15.37
CA ASP A 206 10.16 20.99 16.60
C ASP A 206 11.13 19.81 16.78
N PHE A 207 11.11 19.09 17.91
CA PHE A 207 12.13 18.11 18.24
C PHE A 207 12.28 16.96 17.23
N LEU A 208 11.18 16.39 16.70
CA LEU A 208 11.25 15.20 15.83
C LEU A 208 11.93 15.48 14.48
N GLY A 209 11.88 16.73 14.00
CA GLY A 209 12.56 17.16 12.77
C GLY A 209 14.07 17.32 12.92
N THR A 210 14.58 17.33 14.15
CA THR A 210 16.02 17.45 14.43
C THR A 210 16.76 16.11 14.27
N LEU A 211 18.10 16.16 14.18
CA LEU A 211 18.94 14.95 14.15
C LEU A 211 18.72 14.08 15.41
N ASP A 212 18.66 14.73 16.58
CA ASP A 212 18.44 14.04 17.86
C ASP A 212 17.03 13.43 17.91
N GLY A 213 16.02 14.12 17.36
CA GLY A 213 14.67 13.59 17.22
C GLY A 213 14.61 12.35 16.33
N ARG A 214 15.26 12.39 15.16
CA ARG A 214 15.37 11.24 14.25
C ARG A 214 16.07 10.04 14.91
N MET A 215 17.13 10.28 15.69
CA MET A 215 17.79 9.24 16.47
C MET A 215 16.88 8.69 17.57
N TRP A 216 16.15 9.58 18.26
CA TRP A 216 15.18 9.19 19.27
C TRP A 216 14.07 8.31 18.69
N GLN A 217 13.53 8.60 17.50
CA GLN A 217 12.52 7.76 16.86
C GLN A 217 13.02 6.32 16.70
N LYS A 218 14.25 6.14 16.21
CA LYS A 218 14.88 4.81 16.11
C LYS A 218 15.04 4.14 17.47
N ASP A 219 15.47 4.88 18.48
CA ASP A 219 15.66 4.33 19.82
C ASP A 219 14.32 3.97 20.48
N TYR A 220 13.26 4.75 20.29
CA TYR A 220 11.91 4.44 20.74
C TYR A 220 11.38 3.16 20.10
N LEU A 221 11.50 3.01 18.78
CA LEU A 221 11.09 1.81 18.05
C LEU A 221 11.85 0.54 18.47
N SER A 222 13.04 0.69 19.05
CA SER A 222 13.83 -0.42 19.59
C SER A 222 13.71 -0.61 21.11
N GLY A 223 12.87 0.19 21.79
CA GLY A 223 12.68 0.15 23.24
C GLY A 223 13.82 0.75 24.07
N LYS A 224 14.73 1.49 23.45
CA LYS A 224 15.89 2.12 24.11
C LYS A 224 15.59 3.51 24.67
N ALA A 225 14.52 4.15 24.21
CA ALA A 225 14.10 5.47 24.67
C ALA A 225 12.58 5.50 24.81
N ASN A 226 12.05 6.33 25.71
CA ASN A 226 10.60 6.53 25.90
C ASN A 226 10.27 8.03 25.86
N VAL A 227 8.99 8.40 25.96
CA VAL A 227 8.57 9.79 25.92
C VAL A 227 8.87 10.48 27.26
N SER A 228 8.43 9.90 28.39
CA SER A 228 8.49 10.57 29.70
C SER A 228 9.89 11.00 30.14
N ASN A 229 10.93 10.26 29.74
CA ASN A 229 12.31 10.50 30.16
C ASN A 229 13.14 11.22 29.10
N THR A 230 12.52 11.66 28.00
CA THR A 230 13.21 12.36 26.90
C THR A 230 12.85 13.84 26.93
N PRO A 231 13.78 14.74 27.33
CA PRO A 231 13.50 16.17 27.43
C PRO A 231 12.99 16.80 26.13
N GLY A 232 13.55 16.41 24.98
CA GLY A 232 13.12 16.90 23.67
C GLY A 232 11.67 16.53 23.34
N MET A 233 11.25 15.30 23.66
CA MET A 233 9.85 14.91 23.48
C MET A 233 8.93 15.63 24.46
N MET A 234 9.33 15.81 25.72
CA MET A 234 8.53 16.58 26.68
C MET A 234 8.33 18.03 26.21
N GLN A 235 9.33 18.63 25.57
CA GLN A 235 9.21 19.94 24.91
C GLN A 235 8.23 19.88 23.75
N ALA A 236 8.33 18.89 22.86
CA ALA A 236 7.40 18.72 21.74
C ALA A 236 5.95 18.54 22.22
N MET A 237 5.71 17.77 23.29
CA MET A 237 4.38 17.61 23.88
C MET A 237 3.82 18.93 24.45
N ALA A 238 4.67 19.74 25.08
CA ALA A 238 4.29 21.08 25.50
C ALA A 238 3.98 21.99 24.30
N TYR A 239 4.70 21.82 23.19
CA TYR A 239 4.47 22.57 21.96
C TYR A 239 3.13 22.20 21.30
N VAL A 240 2.81 20.91 21.19
CA VAL A 240 1.50 20.41 20.74
C VAL A 240 0.36 20.98 21.59
N LYS A 241 0.57 21.15 22.90
CA LYS A 241 -0.42 21.80 23.77
C LYS A 241 -0.66 23.26 23.39
N LYS A 242 0.37 24.03 23.03
CA LYS A 242 0.19 25.41 22.56
C LYS A 242 -0.76 25.47 21.35
N TRP A 243 -0.62 24.55 20.40
CA TRP A 243 -1.50 24.44 19.23
C TRP A 243 -2.96 24.18 19.61
N LYS A 244 -3.21 23.34 20.63
CA LYS A 244 -4.55 23.16 21.20
C LYS A 244 -5.05 24.46 21.85
N ASP A 245 -4.22 25.11 22.66
CA ASP A 245 -4.62 26.27 23.46
C ASP A 245 -5.05 27.47 22.60
N ILE A 246 -4.43 27.67 21.42
CA ILE A 246 -4.84 28.70 20.46
C ILE A 246 -6.05 28.30 19.60
N GLY A 247 -6.47 27.03 19.64
CA GLY A 247 -7.64 26.52 18.94
C GLY A 247 -7.36 25.86 17.58
N MET A 248 -6.10 25.64 17.20
CA MET A 248 -5.77 24.88 15.98
C MET A 248 -6.14 23.41 16.11
N LEU A 249 -6.00 22.84 17.32
CA LEU A 249 -6.48 21.51 17.64
C LEU A 249 -7.72 21.59 18.54
N ASN A 250 -8.88 21.26 18.00
CA ASN A 250 -10.16 21.32 18.70
C ASN A 250 -11.13 20.20 18.24
N GLY A 251 -12.28 20.06 18.91
CA GLY A 251 -13.26 19.00 18.61
C GLY A 251 -14.40 19.40 17.65
N SER A 252 -14.24 20.45 16.85
CA SER A 252 -15.33 21.01 16.00
C SER A 252 -15.58 20.25 14.69
N GLY A 253 -14.62 19.44 14.23
CA GLY A 253 -14.80 18.53 13.10
C GLY A 253 -15.86 17.48 13.38
N ASP A 254 -16.44 16.91 12.32
CA ASP A 254 -17.35 15.79 12.43
C ASP A 254 -16.57 14.49 12.72
N ALA A 255 -16.98 13.76 13.75
CA ALA A 255 -16.29 12.55 14.20
C ALA A 255 -16.70 11.29 13.43
N LEU A 256 -17.70 11.38 12.55
CA LEU A 256 -18.24 10.24 11.80
C LEU A 256 -17.98 10.37 10.29
N ASP A 257 -17.92 11.60 9.78
CA ASP A 257 -17.77 11.86 8.35
C ASP A 257 -16.98 13.14 8.07
N ASP A 258 -15.72 13.00 7.66
CA ASP A 258 -14.89 14.14 7.31
C ASP A 258 -15.42 14.94 6.11
N ASN A 259 -16.30 14.38 5.27
CA ASN A 259 -16.93 15.16 4.20
C ASN A 259 -17.82 16.27 4.77
N VAL A 260 -18.44 16.05 5.94
CA VAL A 260 -19.18 17.10 6.64
C VAL A 260 -18.23 18.20 7.11
N THR A 261 -17.05 17.84 7.62
CA THR A 261 -16.00 18.80 8.00
C THR A 261 -15.55 19.62 6.78
N LEU A 262 -15.33 18.97 5.63
CA LEU A 262 -14.95 19.65 4.38
C LEU A 262 -16.05 20.58 3.86
N GLN A 263 -17.32 20.18 3.98
CA GLN A 263 -18.46 21.03 3.62
C GLN A 263 -18.52 22.28 4.49
N ARG A 264 -18.30 22.16 5.81
CA ARG A 264 -18.22 23.32 6.71
C ARG A 264 -17.07 24.25 6.37
N MET A 265 -15.89 23.72 6.03
CA MET A 265 -14.77 24.55 5.56
C MET A 265 -15.15 25.34 4.30
N ALA A 266 -15.92 24.75 3.39
CA ALA A 266 -16.40 25.40 2.18
C ALA A 266 -17.49 26.46 2.41
N GLU A 267 -18.08 26.55 3.61
CA GLU A 267 -19.01 27.64 3.96
C GLU A 267 -18.30 29.00 4.12
N GLY A 268 -16.97 29.01 4.23
CA GLY A 268 -16.13 30.21 4.13
C GLY A 268 -15.89 30.99 5.43
N ASN A 269 -16.44 30.55 6.56
CA ASN A 269 -16.24 31.21 7.87
C ASN A 269 -15.07 30.63 8.70
N THR A 270 -14.27 29.73 8.15
CA THR A 270 -13.14 29.10 8.85
C THR A 270 -11.82 29.39 8.15
N LEU A 271 -10.79 29.77 8.92
CA LEU A 271 -9.46 30.09 8.38
C LEU A 271 -8.65 28.87 7.97
N PHE A 272 -8.59 27.85 8.83
CA PHE A 272 -7.71 26.69 8.64
C PHE A 272 -8.45 25.34 8.67
N LEU A 273 -7.92 24.37 7.94
CA LEU A 273 -8.32 22.97 7.97
C LEU A 273 -7.07 22.10 8.15
N ILE A 274 -7.06 21.28 9.20
CA ILE A 274 -6.00 20.29 9.46
C ILE A 274 -6.53 18.90 9.12
N GLY A 275 -5.78 18.12 8.32
CA GLY A 275 -6.14 16.76 7.97
C GLY A 275 -5.38 16.17 6.76
N ASN A 276 -5.91 15.09 6.19
CA ASN A 276 -5.25 14.34 5.10
C ASN A 276 -5.77 14.71 3.71
N THR A 277 -6.91 15.36 3.63
CA THR A 277 -7.59 15.67 2.37
C THR A 277 -7.27 17.11 1.97
N ASN A 278 -6.00 17.35 1.59
CA ASN A 278 -5.52 18.69 1.20
C ASN A 278 -5.94 19.09 -0.20
N GLY A 279 -6.19 20.38 -0.42
CA GLY A 279 -6.51 20.96 -1.75
C GLY A 279 -7.86 20.54 -2.35
N ILE A 280 -8.60 19.63 -1.71
CA ILE A 280 -9.83 19.02 -2.24
C ILE A 280 -11.10 19.79 -1.87
N VAL A 281 -11.02 20.82 -1.03
CA VAL A 281 -12.11 21.82 -0.87
C VAL A 281 -12.30 22.70 -2.12
N GLU A 282 -11.42 22.56 -3.12
CA GLU A 282 -11.54 23.18 -4.44
C GLU A 282 -12.46 22.38 -5.38
N ALA A 283 -13.68 22.06 -4.93
CA ALA A 283 -14.71 21.63 -5.87
C ALA A 283 -14.94 22.76 -6.90
N ASP A 284 -15.02 22.41 -8.18
CA ASP A 284 -15.38 23.35 -9.25
C ASP A 284 -16.68 24.08 -8.86
N GLY A 285 -16.58 25.39 -8.59
CA GLY A 285 -17.70 26.22 -8.15
C GLY A 285 -17.63 26.75 -6.71
N ASN A 286 -16.62 26.38 -5.90
CA ASN A 286 -16.40 27.02 -4.61
C ASN A 286 -16.02 28.51 -4.80
N ALA A 287 -16.66 29.40 -4.03
CA ALA A 287 -16.41 30.84 -4.09
C ALA A 287 -15.03 31.20 -3.54
N ASP A 288 -14.59 30.47 -2.51
CA ASP A 288 -13.32 30.71 -1.85
C ASP A 288 -12.14 30.04 -2.52
N LYS A 289 -10.97 30.63 -2.31
CA LYS A 289 -9.68 30.10 -2.76
C LYS A 289 -8.87 29.65 -1.57
N PHE A 290 -8.20 28.51 -1.71
CA PHE A 290 -7.45 27.90 -0.63
C PHE A 290 -5.96 27.79 -0.99
N GLY A 291 -5.13 27.59 0.03
CA GLY A 291 -3.73 27.26 -0.13
C GLY A 291 -3.27 26.31 0.96
N LEU A 292 -2.02 25.87 0.88
CA LEU A 292 -1.38 25.05 1.91
C LEU A 292 -0.29 25.86 2.60
N MET A 293 -0.25 25.77 3.93
CA MET A 293 0.86 26.26 4.76
C MET A 293 1.51 25.09 5.51
N PRO A 294 2.80 25.18 5.87
CA PRO A 294 3.47 24.12 6.60
C PRO A 294 3.00 24.04 8.06
N PHE A 295 3.36 22.97 8.75
CA PHE A 295 3.38 22.97 10.21
C PHE A 295 4.48 23.92 10.69
N LEU A 296 4.15 24.77 11.65
CA LEU A 296 4.99 25.91 12.02
C LEU A 296 5.89 25.59 13.22
N SER A 297 7.16 25.98 13.13
CA SER A 297 8.05 26.06 14.29
C SER A 297 7.81 27.38 15.05
N GLU A 298 8.33 27.48 16.28
CA GLU A 298 8.11 28.65 17.14
C GLU A 298 8.50 29.97 16.43
N ASP A 299 9.61 29.96 15.70
CA ASP A 299 10.23 31.11 15.03
C ASP A 299 10.18 31.07 13.49
N GLY A 300 9.55 30.04 12.91
CA GLY A 300 9.44 29.85 11.46
C GLY A 300 10.67 29.24 10.77
N THR A 301 11.75 28.92 11.51
CA THR A 301 13.01 28.42 10.91
C THR A 301 12.98 26.92 10.56
N GLN A 302 12.05 26.15 11.12
CA GLN A 302 11.92 24.70 10.93
C GLN A 302 10.50 24.32 10.48
N ASN A 303 9.86 25.20 9.72
CA ASN A 303 8.56 24.89 9.16
C ASN A 303 8.64 23.71 8.18
N VAL A 304 7.72 22.75 8.32
CA VAL A 304 7.75 21.51 7.53
C VAL A 304 6.39 21.21 6.89
N PHE A 305 6.44 20.75 5.64
CA PHE A 305 5.38 19.96 5.04
C PHE A 305 5.67 18.47 5.23
N VAL A 306 4.67 17.69 5.60
CA VAL A 306 4.88 16.25 5.80
C VAL A 306 4.67 15.52 4.49
N LEU A 307 5.64 14.72 4.06
CA LEU A 307 5.58 13.97 2.82
C LEU A 307 5.41 12.49 3.09
N LYS A 308 4.42 11.90 2.42
CA LYS A 308 4.21 10.46 2.40
C LYS A 308 4.50 9.92 1.01
N VAL A 309 5.48 9.03 0.91
CA VAL A 309 5.74 8.28 -0.31
C VAL A 309 4.59 7.29 -0.53
N ASN A 310 4.04 7.24 -1.74
CA ASN A 310 2.98 6.29 -2.10
C ASN A 310 3.52 4.93 -2.53
N ARG A 311 4.64 4.94 -3.26
CA ARG A 311 5.33 3.73 -3.73
C ARG A 311 6.82 3.97 -3.71
N PHE A 312 7.56 2.96 -3.30
CA PHE A 312 8.98 2.83 -3.51
C PHE A 312 9.25 1.80 -4.60
N TYR A 313 10.33 1.95 -5.36
CA TYR A 313 10.78 0.98 -6.36
C TYR A 313 12.25 0.65 -6.21
N GLY A 314 12.57 -0.64 -6.31
CA GLY A 314 13.94 -1.15 -6.20
C GLY A 314 14.18 -2.28 -7.18
N LEU A 315 15.45 -2.69 -7.27
CA LEU A 315 15.85 -3.83 -8.10
C LEU A 315 16.26 -5.01 -7.22
N ASN A 316 15.74 -6.19 -7.54
CA ASN A 316 16.10 -7.42 -6.86
C ASN A 316 17.56 -7.79 -7.16
N LYS A 317 18.34 -8.03 -6.10
CA LYS A 317 19.76 -8.38 -6.19
C LYS A 317 20.04 -9.66 -6.96
N LYS A 318 19.06 -10.57 -7.07
CA LYS A 318 19.18 -11.79 -7.90
C LYS A 318 19.43 -11.49 -9.38
N LEU A 319 19.10 -10.29 -9.87
CA LEU A 319 19.40 -9.85 -11.23
C LEU A 319 20.90 -9.89 -11.57
N GLU A 320 21.81 -9.81 -10.59
CA GLU A 320 23.26 -9.96 -10.80
C GLU A 320 23.63 -11.30 -11.46
N GLN A 321 22.75 -12.30 -11.37
CA GLN A 321 22.93 -13.63 -11.95
C GLN A 321 22.51 -13.69 -13.42
N ASN A 322 21.81 -12.68 -13.94
CA ASN A 322 21.36 -12.59 -15.33
C ASN A 322 21.68 -11.20 -15.92
N PRO A 323 22.85 -11.04 -16.56
CA PRO A 323 23.30 -9.74 -17.07
C PRO A 323 22.35 -9.08 -18.08
N GLN A 324 21.72 -9.85 -18.98
CA GLN A 324 20.77 -9.29 -19.95
C GLN A 324 19.53 -8.75 -19.24
N LYS A 325 18.96 -9.54 -18.34
CA LYS A 325 17.78 -9.13 -17.58
C LYS A 325 18.06 -7.95 -16.65
N LEU A 326 19.25 -7.90 -16.05
CA LEU A 326 19.72 -6.75 -15.27
C LEU A 326 19.80 -5.49 -16.13
N GLU A 327 20.37 -5.57 -17.33
CA GLU A 327 20.45 -4.43 -18.24
C GLU A 327 19.06 -3.89 -18.58
N ASP A 328 18.12 -4.79 -18.86
CA ASP A 328 16.75 -4.42 -19.18
C ASP A 328 15.99 -3.88 -17.97
N ALA A 329 16.18 -4.45 -16.78
CA ALA A 329 15.60 -3.92 -15.55
C ALA A 329 16.14 -2.50 -15.24
N LEU A 330 17.42 -2.23 -15.53
CA LEU A 330 17.99 -0.89 -15.43
C LEU A 330 17.38 0.07 -16.47
N LYS A 331 17.06 -0.38 -17.69
CA LYS A 331 16.31 0.40 -18.68
C LYS A 331 14.89 0.73 -18.19
N VAL A 332 14.19 -0.25 -17.59
CA VAL A 332 12.90 -0.02 -16.93
C VAL A 332 13.02 1.03 -15.83
N MET A 333 14.04 0.94 -14.96
CA MET A 333 14.29 1.93 -13.90
C MET A 333 14.63 3.32 -14.45
N ARG A 334 15.35 3.42 -15.57
CA ARG A 334 15.59 4.71 -16.25
C ARG A 334 14.29 5.36 -16.70
N VAL A 335 13.39 4.60 -17.32
CA VAL A 335 12.08 5.12 -17.73
C VAL A 335 11.25 5.52 -16.51
N LEU A 336 11.17 4.62 -15.52
CA LEU A 336 10.46 4.86 -14.26
C LEU A 336 10.92 6.14 -13.57
N SER A 337 12.22 6.41 -13.59
CA SER A 337 12.87 7.59 -12.98
C SER A 337 12.78 8.86 -13.83
N THR A 338 11.67 9.05 -14.55
CA THR A 338 11.37 10.28 -15.30
C THR A 338 9.96 10.76 -15.02
N VAL A 339 9.69 12.04 -15.24
CA VAL A 339 8.33 12.61 -15.18
C VAL A 339 7.37 11.82 -16.07
N ALA A 340 7.76 11.53 -17.32
CA ALA A 340 6.91 10.80 -18.26
C ALA A 340 6.62 9.37 -17.80
N GLY A 341 7.65 8.61 -17.41
CA GLY A 341 7.49 7.21 -17.02
C GLY A 341 6.71 7.03 -15.72
N THR A 342 7.03 7.78 -14.66
CA THR A 342 6.23 7.69 -13.43
C THR A 342 4.80 8.19 -13.65
N SER A 343 4.59 9.28 -14.40
CA SER A 343 3.24 9.78 -14.67
C SER A 343 2.38 8.80 -15.48
N ALA A 344 3.01 7.95 -16.30
CA ALA A 344 2.32 6.91 -17.05
C ALA A 344 1.73 5.82 -16.13
N LEU A 345 2.26 5.63 -14.92
CA LEU A 345 1.69 4.71 -13.92
C LEU A 345 0.49 5.31 -13.16
N LEU A 346 0.31 6.62 -13.20
CA LEU A 346 -0.73 7.31 -12.42
C LEU A 346 -2.04 7.40 -13.20
N ALA A 347 -3.12 6.98 -12.54
CA ALA A 347 -4.48 7.30 -12.96
C ALA A 347 -4.66 8.83 -13.03
N GLU A 348 -5.45 9.31 -14.00
CA GLU A 348 -5.65 10.73 -14.27
C GLU A 348 -6.16 11.49 -13.03
N SER A 349 -7.10 10.89 -12.28
CA SER A 349 -7.67 11.44 -11.05
C SER A 349 -6.63 11.71 -9.95
N SER A 350 -5.52 10.96 -9.96
CA SER A 350 -4.47 11.04 -8.95
C SER A 350 -3.31 11.96 -9.35
N ARG A 351 -3.33 12.56 -10.54
CA ARG A 351 -2.21 13.43 -10.98
C ARG A 351 -2.16 14.73 -10.19
N LYS A 352 -3.31 15.38 -9.96
CA LYS A 352 -3.37 16.68 -9.25
C LYS A 352 -2.93 16.62 -7.79
N ASN A 353 -3.06 15.45 -7.16
CA ASN A 353 -2.70 15.24 -5.75
C ASN A 353 -1.35 14.51 -5.58
N SER A 354 -0.62 14.23 -6.66
CA SER A 354 0.67 13.55 -6.63
C SER A 354 1.81 14.53 -6.90
N LEU A 355 2.77 14.58 -5.99
CA LEU A 355 4.03 15.28 -6.18
C LEU A 355 5.07 14.28 -6.71
N LEU A 356 5.65 14.61 -7.87
CA LEU A 356 6.73 13.82 -8.44
C LEU A 356 8.08 14.19 -7.79
N PRO A 357 9.01 13.22 -7.68
CA PRO A 357 10.28 13.39 -6.99
C PRO A 357 11.39 14.02 -7.86
N PHE A 358 11.08 14.42 -9.10
CA PHE A 358 12.08 14.76 -10.12
C PHE A 358 12.40 16.25 -10.20
N LYS A 359 13.64 16.60 -10.54
CA LYS A 359 14.12 18.00 -10.68
C LYS A 359 13.39 18.78 -11.77
N ASP A 360 12.96 18.09 -12.82
CA ASP A 360 12.23 18.67 -13.97
C ASP A 360 10.71 18.59 -13.81
N ALA A 361 10.21 17.97 -12.74
CA ALA A 361 8.79 17.94 -12.45
C ALA A 361 8.27 19.34 -12.14
N LYS A 362 7.17 19.71 -12.80
CA LYS A 362 6.44 20.94 -12.51
C LYS A 362 5.24 20.63 -11.65
N ALA A 363 5.02 21.45 -10.63
CA ALA A 363 3.86 21.36 -9.75
C ALA A 363 2.69 22.25 -10.19
N ASP A 364 2.85 23.01 -11.29
CA ASP A 364 1.90 24.04 -11.75
C ASP A 364 0.46 23.51 -11.91
N ASP A 365 0.31 22.27 -12.37
CA ASP A 365 -0.98 21.60 -12.59
C ASP A 365 -1.45 20.76 -11.37
N THR A 366 -0.81 20.92 -10.22
CA THR A 366 -1.09 20.19 -8.97
C THR A 366 -1.53 21.13 -7.86
N TYR A 367 -2.07 20.59 -6.77
CA TYR A 367 -2.39 21.36 -5.55
C TYR A 367 -1.15 21.93 -4.84
N TYR A 368 0.06 21.60 -5.31
CA TYR A 368 1.31 21.97 -4.68
C TYR A 368 2.03 23.14 -5.38
N ALA A 369 1.44 23.72 -6.43
CA ALA A 369 2.05 24.80 -7.22
C ALA A 369 2.63 25.93 -6.35
N ASP A 370 1.84 26.44 -5.40
CA ASP A 370 2.23 27.56 -4.53
C ASP A 370 3.35 27.21 -3.54
N ILE A 371 3.52 25.93 -3.22
CA ILE A 371 4.47 25.46 -2.19
C ILE A 371 5.66 24.71 -2.78
N ALA A 372 5.73 24.55 -4.11
CA ALA A 372 6.74 23.74 -4.79
C ALA A 372 8.18 24.15 -4.46
N ASN A 373 8.43 25.46 -4.33
CA ASN A 373 9.75 25.96 -3.96
C ASN A 373 10.16 25.55 -2.53
N ALA A 374 9.24 25.63 -1.56
CA ALA A 374 9.52 25.21 -0.19
C ALA A 374 9.76 23.70 -0.11
N LEU A 375 8.94 22.92 -0.84
CA LEU A 375 9.10 21.49 -0.96
C LEU A 375 10.47 21.12 -1.55
N ASN A 376 10.87 21.76 -2.65
CA ASN A 376 12.14 21.48 -3.33
C ASN A 376 13.36 21.98 -2.54
N ALA A 377 13.21 23.00 -1.70
CA ALA A 377 14.24 23.46 -0.78
C ALA A 377 14.48 22.49 0.39
N GLY A 378 13.62 21.49 0.57
CA GLY A 378 13.74 20.49 1.64
C GLY A 378 13.03 20.86 2.93
N ASN A 379 12.08 21.81 2.90
CA ASN A 379 11.24 22.15 4.05
C ASN A 379 10.16 21.06 4.27
N THR A 380 10.61 19.81 4.46
CA THR A 380 9.77 18.63 4.52
C THR A 380 10.22 17.64 5.58
N ALA A 381 9.26 16.92 6.15
CA ALA A 381 9.50 15.78 7.06
C ALA A 381 8.82 14.52 6.51
N PRO A 382 9.39 13.32 6.73
CA PRO A 382 8.75 12.07 6.33
C PRO A 382 7.52 11.78 7.20
N PHE A 383 6.49 11.20 6.60
CA PHE A 383 5.31 10.76 7.34
C PHE A 383 5.64 9.62 8.31
N ILE A 384 5.51 9.87 9.61
CA ILE A 384 5.80 8.89 10.68
C ILE A 384 4.66 7.88 10.78
N TYR A 385 4.93 6.64 10.37
CA TYR A 385 3.97 5.53 10.43
C TYR A 385 4.67 4.17 10.59
N SER A 386 5.66 3.90 9.72
CA SER A 386 6.37 2.63 9.69
C SER A 386 7.06 2.32 11.02
N GLY A 387 6.73 1.19 11.63
CA GLY A 387 7.21 0.76 12.95
C GLY A 387 6.34 1.24 14.12
N TRP A 388 5.41 2.17 13.91
CA TRP A 388 4.55 2.72 14.96
C TRP A 388 3.14 2.10 14.97
N GLU A 389 2.87 1.12 14.10
CA GLU A 389 1.53 0.60 13.79
C GLU A 389 0.73 0.21 15.05
N ASN A 390 1.40 -0.37 16.04
CA ASN A 390 0.79 -0.85 17.27
C ASN A 390 0.40 0.25 18.28
N THR A 391 0.88 1.50 18.08
CA THR A 391 0.49 2.63 18.94
C THR A 391 -0.38 3.67 18.22
N ILE A 392 -0.44 3.65 16.89
CA ILE A 392 -1.15 4.67 16.09
C ILE A 392 -2.62 4.82 16.53
N VAL A 393 -3.34 3.71 16.71
CA VAL A 393 -4.77 3.74 17.05
C VAL A 393 -4.99 4.13 18.51
N THR A 394 -4.27 3.50 19.44
CA THR A 394 -4.39 3.72 20.89
C THR A 394 -3.99 5.14 21.28
N THR A 395 -2.79 5.57 20.88
CA THR A 395 -2.34 6.96 21.07
C THR A 395 -3.20 7.93 20.28
N GLY A 396 -3.59 7.58 19.05
CA GLY A 396 -4.43 8.43 18.22
C GLY A 396 -5.78 8.74 18.85
N LEU A 397 -6.48 7.73 19.37
CA LEU A 397 -7.72 7.90 20.13
C LEU A 397 -7.49 8.75 21.39
N LYS A 398 -6.40 8.51 22.13
CA LYS A 398 -6.08 9.30 23.33
C LYS A 398 -5.80 10.76 23.00
N MET A 399 -5.12 11.01 21.88
CA MET A 399 -4.87 12.36 21.41
C MET A 399 -6.15 13.03 20.91
N LEU A 400 -7.08 12.31 20.28
CA LEU A 400 -8.41 12.83 19.97
C LEU A 400 -9.22 13.18 21.24
N ASP A 401 -9.12 12.37 22.31
CA ASP A 401 -9.67 12.72 23.62
C ASP A 401 -9.05 14.02 24.15
N PHE A 402 -7.72 14.17 24.08
CA PHE A 402 -7.03 15.40 24.46
C PHE A 402 -7.54 16.60 23.66
N ILE A 403 -7.65 16.47 22.34
CA ILE A 403 -8.17 17.50 21.43
C ILE A 403 -9.61 17.90 21.83
N LYS A 404 -10.46 16.94 22.21
CA LYS A 404 -11.84 17.19 22.68
C LYS A 404 -11.93 17.69 24.13
N GLY A 405 -10.84 17.65 24.89
CA GLY A 405 -10.80 18.04 26.30
C GLY A 405 -11.18 16.93 27.30
N ASN A 406 -11.22 15.68 26.83
CA ASN A 406 -11.55 14.48 27.62
C ASN A 406 -10.31 13.79 28.22
N ALA A 407 -9.10 14.20 27.84
CA ALA A 407 -7.83 13.69 28.36
C ALA A 407 -6.81 14.83 28.49
N THR A 408 -5.74 14.61 29.26
CA THR A 408 -4.61 15.55 29.35
C THR A 408 -3.45 15.12 28.44
N MET A 409 -2.47 16.00 28.22
CA MET A 409 -1.27 15.62 27.46
C MET A 409 -0.45 14.54 28.20
N GLU A 410 -0.49 14.54 29.53
CA GLU A 410 0.12 13.50 30.35
C GLU A 410 -0.52 12.13 30.12
N ASP A 411 -1.83 12.06 29.85
CA ASP A 411 -2.47 10.81 29.45
C ASP A 411 -1.99 10.31 28.08
N VAL A 412 -1.75 11.21 27.14
CA VAL A 412 -1.20 10.87 25.80
C VAL A 412 0.23 10.36 25.94
N ILE A 413 1.07 11.04 26.72
CA ILE A 413 2.45 10.60 27.03
C ILE A 413 2.44 9.21 27.66
N ARG A 414 1.59 9.01 28.67
CA ARG A 414 1.45 7.72 29.34
C ARG A 414 1.01 6.62 28.37
N GLN A 415 0.08 6.92 27.45
CA GLN A 415 -0.35 5.95 26.43
C GLN A 415 0.83 5.53 25.52
N LEU A 416 1.63 6.48 25.03
CA LEU A 416 2.82 6.18 24.22
C LEU A 416 3.85 5.33 24.97
N ASP A 417 4.05 5.58 26.27
CA ASP A 417 4.98 4.80 27.08
C ASP A 417 4.43 3.41 27.43
N GLU A 418 3.13 3.29 27.67
CA GLU A 418 2.44 2.00 27.90
C GLU A 418 2.44 1.14 26.61
N ASP A 419 2.29 1.77 25.45
CA ASP A 419 2.29 1.09 24.15
C ASP A 419 3.69 0.64 23.69
N GLN A 420 4.76 1.12 24.33
CA GLN A 420 6.13 0.83 23.90
C GLN A 420 6.42 -0.68 23.83
N ASP A 421 5.98 -1.45 24.82
CA ASP A 421 6.15 -2.90 24.78
C ASP A 421 5.45 -3.50 23.55
N SER A 422 4.27 -2.97 23.19
CA SER A 422 3.57 -3.40 21.99
C SER A 422 4.27 -2.97 20.70
N VAL A 423 4.88 -1.79 20.67
CA VAL A 423 5.68 -1.32 19.53
C VAL A 423 6.90 -2.23 19.32
N VAL A 424 7.60 -2.59 20.41
CA VAL A 424 8.86 -3.36 20.34
C VAL A 424 8.60 -4.86 20.15
N ASN A 425 7.63 -5.41 20.88
CA ASN A 425 7.50 -6.86 21.06
C ASN A 425 6.20 -7.45 20.50
N ASN A 426 5.20 -6.64 20.13
CA ASN A 426 3.93 -7.21 19.67
C ASN A 426 4.06 -7.78 18.25
N THR A 427 4.16 -9.10 18.21
CA THR A 427 3.87 -9.89 17.02
C THR A 427 2.36 -10.08 16.98
N PRO A 428 1.67 -9.76 15.87
CA PRO A 428 0.22 -9.91 15.82
C PRO A 428 -0.18 -11.36 16.15
N ASP A 429 -1.36 -11.53 16.77
CA ASP A 429 -1.84 -12.85 17.19
C ASP A 429 -1.80 -13.84 16.03
N THR A 430 -1.07 -14.93 16.25
CA THR A 430 -0.96 -16.01 15.27
C THR A 430 -2.22 -16.88 15.34
N ILE A 431 -3.00 -16.86 14.26
CA ILE A 431 -4.22 -17.66 14.07
C ILE A 431 -3.85 -19.13 13.82
N THR A 432 -2.87 -19.37 12.96
CA THR A 432 -2.34 -20.69 12.63
C THR A 432 -0.91 -20.59 12.10
N THR A 433 -0.25 -21.70 11.85
CA THR A 433 1.08 -21.72 11.20
C THR A 433 1.00 -22.45 9.87
N VAL A 434 1.33 -21.76 8.78
CA VAL A 434 1.52 -22.39 7.47
C VAL A 434 2.90 -23.06 7.44
N THR A 435 2.96 -24.33 7.05
CA THR A 435 4.21 -25.13 7.13
C THR A 435 5.03 -25.14 5.84
N GLU A 436 4.42 -24.75 4.72
CA GLU A 436 5.03 -24.71 3.38
C GLU A 436 4.43 -23.55 2.59
N GLU A 437 5.06 -23.12 1.50
CA GLU A 437 4.39 -22.15 0.61
C GLU A 437 3.12 -22.79 0.00
N LEU A 438 2.00 -22.09 0.17
CA LEU A 438 0.70 -22.45 -0.42
C LEU A 438 0.45 -21.53 -1.60
N SER A 439 0.30 -22.09 -2.80
CA SER A 439 0.06 -21.29 -4.02
C SER A 439 -1.22 -20.47 -3.94
N GLN A 440 -1.43 -19.59 -4.91
CA GLN A 440 -2.68 -18.85 -5.04
C GLN A 440 -3.89 -19.80 -5.15
N GLU A 441 -3.76 -20.89 -5.90
CA GLU A 441 -4.76 -21.93 -6.04
C GLU A 441 -4.97 -22.71 -4.73
N ASP A 442 -3.90 -23.08 -4.02
CA ASP A 442 -4.01 -23.71 -2.70
C ASP A 442 -4.80 -22.79 -1.73
N CYS A 443 -4.53 -21.48 -1.77
CA CYS A 443 -5.25 -20.48 -0.98
C CYS A 443 -6.72 -20.38 -1.42
N ALA A 444 -7.01 -20.38 -2.72
CA ALA A 444 -8.38 -20.39 -3.25
C ALA A 444 -9.16 -21.63 -2.84
N MET A 445 -8.53 -22.80 -2.80
CA MET A 445 -9.13 -24.03 -2.27
C MET A 445 -9.48 -23.88 -0.78
N LEU A 446 -8.58 -23.36 0.05
CA LEU A 446 -8.83 -23.15 1.47
C LEU A 446 -9.93 -22.11 1.72
N VAL A 447 -9.89 -20.98 1.03
CA VAL A 447 -10.91 -19.92 1.10
C VAL A 447 -12.27 -20.46 0.66
N GLY A 448 -12.34 -21.20 -0.45
CA GLY A 448 -13.60 -21.78 -0.93
C GLY A 448 -14.20 -22.78 0.06
N ARG A 449 -13.38 -23.62 0.70
CA ARG A 449 -13.83 -24.53 1.77
C ARG A 449 -14.36 -23.76 2.97
N CYS A 450 -13.60 -22.77 3.43
CA CYS A 450 -14.01 -21.88 4.51
C CYS A 450 -15.38 -21.24 4.22
N PHE A 451 -15.53 -20.64 3.04
CA PHE A 451 -16.75 -19.93 2.68
C PHE A 451 -17.94 -20.86 2.52
N ALA A 452 -17.77 -21.99 1.83
CA ALA A 452 -18.85 -22.96 1.69
C ALA A 452 -19.32 -23.52 3.04
N GLN A 453 -18.39 -23.83 3.96
CA GLN A 453 -18.75 -24.29 5.30
C GLN A 453 -19.48 -23.21 6.10
N ALA A 454 -19.00 -21.96 6.03
CA ALA A 454 -19.56 -20.85 6.79
C ALA A 454 -20.98 -20.48 6.33
N THR A 455 -21.30 -20.65 5.04
CA THR A 455 -22.62 -20.35 4.49
C THR A 455 -23.52 -21.58 4.31
N GLY A 456 -23.03 -22.78 4.62
CA GLY A 456 -23.76 -24.03 4.38
C GLY A 456 -23.98 -24.34 2.89
N SER A 457 -23.09 -23.86 2.01
CA SER A 457 -23.13 -24.13 0.58
C SER A 457 -22.61 -25.54 0.25
N ASP A 458 -23.13 -26.14 -0.81
CA ASP A 458 -22.71 -27.46 -1.29
C ASP A 458 -21.28 -27.44 -1.85
N LEU A 459 -20.88 -26.31 -2.46
CA LEU A 459 -19.57 -26.09 -3.06
C LEU A 459 -19.23 -24.60 -3.12
N ALA A 460 -18.02 -24.26 -3.56
CA ALA A 460 -17.63 -22.88 -3.86
C ALA A 460 -16.99 -22.72 -5.25
N LEU A 461 -17.20 -21.53 -5.82
CA LEU A 461 -16.47 -21.03 -6.99
C LEU A 461 -15.67 -19.80 -6.58
N VAL A 462 -14.35 -19.90 -6.62
CA VAL A 462 -13.46 -18.83 -6.16
C VAL A 462 -12.65 -18.32 -7.35
N SER A 463 -12.88 -17.08 -7.77
CA SER A 463 -12.06 -16.49 -8.83
C SER A 463 -10.62 -16.23 -8.37
N LEU A 464 -9.67 -16.31 -9.28
CA LEU A 464 -8.27 -15.96 -9.07
C LEU A 464 -8.03 -14.55 -9.61
N SER A 465 -7.26 -13.75 -8.88
CA SER A 465 -6.78 -12.48 -9.44
C SER A 465 -5.55 -12.74 -10.29
N THR A 466 -5.61 -12.30 -11.54
CA THR A 466 -4.46 -12.26 -12.44
C THR A 466 -4.46 -10.92 -13.16
N TRP A 467 -3.39 -10.60 -13.86
CA TRP A 467 -3.38 -9.43 -14.72
C TRP A 467 -3.90 -9.83 -16.11
N ILE A 468 -4.92 -9.12 -16.58
CA ILE A 468 -5.47 -9.27 -17.93
C ILE A 468 -5.28 -7.94 -18.67
N PRO A 469 -4.52 -7.91 -19.78
CA PRO A 469 -4.36 -6.70 -20.58
C PRO A 469 -5.69 -6.12 -21.05
N GLY A 470 -5.83 -4.80 -21.01
CA GLY A 470 -7.00 -4.02 -21.41
C GLY A 470 -8.16 -4.03 -20.40
N ASN A 471 -7.98 -4.63 -19.22
CA ASN A 471 -8.88 -4.45 -18.08
C ASN A 471 -8.39 -3.26 -17.21
N PRO A 472 -9.28 -2.58 -16.47
CA PRO A 472 -8.92 -1.51 -15.54
C PRO A 472 -7.84 -1.89 -14.52
N SER A 473 -7.20 -0.89 -13.90
CA SER A 473 -6.10 -1.04 -12.94
C SER A 473 -6.46 -1.91 -11.71
N GLU A 474 -7.74 -1.96 -11.38
CA GLU A 474 -8.36 -2.70 -10.29
C GLU A 474 -8.41 -4.21 -10.54
N GLN A 475 -8.36 -4.63 -11.82
CA GLN A 475 -8.34 -6.03 -12.25
C GLN A 475 -9.42 -6.87 -11.54
N ASN A 476 -9.07 -8.00 -10.92
CA ASN A 476 -10.02 -8.80 -10.14
C ASN A 476 -9.82 -8.57 -8.63
N HIS A 477 -10.62 -7.66 -8.08
CA HIS A 477 -10.63 -7.35 -6.65
C HIS A 477 -11.51 -8.28 -5.78
N TYR A 478 -12.17 -9.25 -6.42
CA TYR A 478 -13.07 -10.22 -5.78
C TYR A 478 -12.57 -11.66 -5.91
N GLY A 479 -11.28 -11.82 -6.22
CA GLY A 479 -10.59 -13.09 -6.30
C GLY A 479 -9.54 -13.23 -5.22
N VAL A 480 -9.04 -14.46 -5.05
CA VAL A 480 -7.84 -14.68 -4.26
C VAL A 480 -6.66 -14.14 -5.04
N ALA A 481 -5.92 -13.20 -4.47
CA ALA A 481 -4.91 -12.41 -5.20
C ALA A 481 -3.46 -12.77 -4.87
N ALA A 482 -3.23 -13.68 -3.94
CA ALA A 482 -1.90 -13.96 -3.42
C ALA A 482 -1.78 -15.38 -2.87
N LYS A 483 -0.54 -15.74 -2.56
CA LYS A 483 -0.13 -16.97 -1.89
C LYS A 483 0.16 -16.73 -0.40
N LEU A 484 0.27 -17.81 0.37
CA LEU A 484 0.74 -17.78 1.77
C LEU A 484 2.12 -18.41 1.89
N TYR A 485 2.97 -17.80 2.72
CA TYR A 485 4.32 -18.29 3.01
C TYR A 485 4.37 -19.10 4.29
N ALA A 486 5.39 -19.95 4.42
CA ALA A 486 5.62 -20.74 5.62
C ALA A 486 6.01 -19.86 6.82
N LYS A 487 5.02 -19.51 7.65
CA LYS A 487 5.17 -18.70 8.88
C LYS A 487 3.89 -18.77 9.72
N GLY A 488 3.92 -18.11 10.89
CA GLY A 488 2.71 -17.76 11.63
C GLY A 488 1.83 -16.83 10.79
N ILE A 489 0.54 -17.14 10.72
CA ILE A 489 -0.48 -16.43 9.96
C ILE A 489 -1.30 -15.58 10.91
N THR A 490 -1.39 -14.29 10.60
CA THR A 490 -2.16 -13.28 11.31
C THR A 490 -3.42 -12.92 10.51
N ASP A 491 -4.27 -12.05 11.03
CA ASP A 491 -5.42 -11.57 10.27
C ASP A 491 -5.03 -10.66 9.10
N TYR A 492 -3.91 -9.94 9.22
CA TYR A 492 -3.29 -9.26 8.08
C TYR A 492 -2.90 -10.25 6.97
N ASP A 493 -2.35 -11.41 7.32
CA ASP A 493 -2.01 -12.42 6.32
C ASP A 493 -3.24 -13.04 5.65
N LEU A 494 -4.32 -13.26 6.41
CA LEU A 494 -5.59 -13.70 5.83
C LEU A 494 -6.17 -12.63 4.90
N SER A 495 -6.09 -11.34 5.27
CA SER A 495 -6.60 -10.24 4.43
C SER A 495 -5.89 -10.14 3.07
N VAL A 496 -4.68 -10.67 2.94
CA VAL A 496 -3.93 -10.71 1.69
C VAL A 496 -4.57 -11.68 0.68
N ILE A 497 -5.17 -12.77 1.14
CA ILE A 497 -5.76 -13.82 0.30
C ILE A 497 -7.29 -13.79 0.23
N LEU A 498 -7.97 -13.07 1.13
CA LEU A 498 -9.43 -13.11 1.22
C LEU A 498 -10.12 -12.22 0.16
N PRO A 499 -10.99 -12.78 -0.70
CA PRO A 499 -11.77 -12.01 -1.68
C PRO A 499 -12.76 -11.00 -1.07
N THR A 500 -13.06 -11.14 0.22
CA THR A 500 -13.96 -10.28 0.99
C THR A 500 -13.23 -9.18 1.76
N GLY A 501 -11.90 -9.23 1.83
CA GLY A 501 -11.14 -8.39 2.75
C GLY A 501 -11.58 -8.57 4.19
N TRP A 502 -11.55 -7.47 4.93
CA TRP A 502 -11.92 -7.43 6.35
C TRP A 502 -13.43 -7.50 6.61
N ASN A 503 -14.22 -6.75 5.82
CA ASN A 503 -15.58 -6.41 6.24
C ASN A 503 -16.67 -6.92 5.28
N ARG A 504 -16.32 -7.36 4.06
CA ARG A 504 -17.34 -7.82 3.11
C ARG A 504 -17.88 -9.19 3.54
N THR A 505 -19.12 -9.43 3.17
CA THR A 505 -19.83 -10.68 3.44
C THR A 505 -19.72 -11.64 2.27
N ILE A 506 -19.86 -12.93 2.57
CA ILE A 506 -19.78 -14.00 1.56
C ILE A 506 -21.06 -13.98 0.71
N GLN A 507 -20.90 -13.99 -0.61
CA GLN A 507 -22.02 -14.12 -1.54
C GLN A 507 -22.33 -15.59 -1.84
N THR A 508 -23.61 -15.89 -2.03
CA THR A 508 -24.06 -17.22 -2.42
C THR A 508 -25.07 -17.18 -3.56
N VAL A 509 -25.13 -18.26 -4.34
CA VAL A 509 -25.98 -18.35 -5.53
C VAL A 509 -26.40 -19.79 -5.79
N ALA A 510 -27.62 -20.01 -6.29
CA ALA A 510 -28.07 -21.32 -6.74
C ALA A 510 -27.72 -21.51 -8.23
N LEU A 511 -26.92 -22.53 -8.55
CA LEU A 511 -26.45 -22.81 -9.90
C LEU A 511 -26.63 -24.29 -10.26
N THR A 512 -27.00 -24.55 -11.51
CA THR A 512 -26.94 -25.90 -12.07
C THR A 512 -25.50 -26.33 -12.32
N GLY A 513 -25.22 -27.63 -12.31
CA GLY A 513 -23.90 -28.16 -12.66
C GLY A 513 -23.45 -27.72 -14.06
N GLN A 514 -24.39 -27.52 -15.00
CA GLN A 514 -24.06 -26.98 -16.32
C GLN A 514 -23.58 -25.52 -16.21
N GLN A 515 -24.31 -24.66 -15.49
CA GLN A 515 -23.88 -23.27 -15.27
C GLN A 515 -22.52 -23.17 -14.58
N ILE A 516 -22.24 -24.06 -13.62
CA ILE A 516 -20.94 -24.14 -12.96
C ILE A 516 -19.84 -24.46 -13.97
N ASN A 517 -20.05 -25.46 -14.83
CA ASN A 517 -19.08 -25.83 -15.87
C ASN A 517 -18.88 -24.72 -16.91
N ASP A 518 -19.96 -24.00 -17.27
CA ASP A 518 -19.88 -22.87 -18.19
C ASP A 518 -19.06 -21.72 -17.58
N LEU A 519 -19.26 -21.42 -16.29
CA LEU A 519 -18.46 -20.43 -15.56
C LEU A 519 -16.99 -20.85 -15.42
N LEU A 520 -16.71 -22.13 -15.18
CA LEU A 520 -15.32 -22.64 -15.14
C LEU A 520 -14.62 -22.51 -16.49
N ALA A 521 -15.36 -22.62 -17.60
CA ALA A 521 -14.82 -22.45 -18.94
C ALA A 521 -14.65 -20.97 -19.32
N SER A 522 -15.57 -20.09 -18.92
CA SER A 522 -15.54 -18.67 -19.28
C SER A 522 -14.71 -17.81 -18.32
N GLY A 523 -14.59 -18.21 -17.07
CA GLY A 523 -14.08 -17.39 -15.98
C GLY A 523 -15.06 -16.31 -15.51
N TYR A 524 -14.62 -15.54 -14.51
CA TYR A 524 -15.29 -14.35 -13.99
C TYR A 524 -15.02 -13.16 -14.91
N ASP A 525 -15.98 -12.81 -15.77
CA ASP A 525 -15.90 -11.60 -16.59
C ASP A 525 -16.37 -10.38 -15.78
N ALA A 526 -15.43 -9.75 -15.07
CA ALA A 526 -15.72 -8.61 -14.20
C ALA A 526 -16.18 -7.36 -14.96
N TYR A 527 -15.87 -7.25 -16.25
CA TYR A 527 -16.03 -6.02 -17.03
C TYR A 527 -16.92 -6.19 -18.27
N GLY A 528 -17.54 -7.35 -18.45
CA GLY A 528 -18.43 -7.65 -19.57
C GLY A 528 -17.75 -7.62 -20.94
N ASN A 529 -16.42 -7.83 -20.98
CA ASN A 529 -15.61 -7.70 -22.19
C ASN A 529 -15.17 -9.06 -22.78
N GLY A 530 -15.67 -10.16 -22.21
CA GLY A 530 -15.37 -11.52 -22.61
C GLY A 530 -14.03 -12.07 -22.10
N LYS A 531 -13.31 -11.32 -21.25
CA LYS A 531 -12.03 -11.75 -20.66
C LYS A 531 -12.25 -12.18 -19.20
N GLY A 532 -12.48 -13.46 -18.99
CA GLY A 532 -12.74 -14.00 -17.66
C GLY A 532 -11.49 -14.30 -16.84
N TYR A 533 -11.53 -13.94 -15.57
CA TYR A 533 -10.57 -14.40 -14.57
C TYR A 533 -10.86 -15.86 -14.20
N PRO A 534 -9.85 -16.75 -14.09
CA PRO A 534 -10.08 -18.17 -13.83
C PRO A 534 -10.85 -18.41 -12.52
N TYR A 535 -11.79 -19.34 -12.52
CA TYR A 535 -12.40 -19.86 -11.29
C TYR A 535 -11.70 -21.15 -10.85
N VAL A 536 -11.53 -21.30 -9.54
CA VAL A 536 -11.24 -22.56 -8.87
C VAL A 536 -12.54 -23.14 -8.33
N LEU A 537 -12.87 -24.35 -8.77
CA LEU A 537 -13.96 -25.14 -8.19
C LEU A 537 -13.48 -25.82 -6.91
N VAL A 538 -14.15 -25.51 -5.81
CA VAL A 538 -13.88 -26.10 -4.49
C VAL A 538 -15.10 -26.93 -4.11
N SER A 539 -14.96 -28.26 -4.17
CA SER A 539 -16.10 -29.16 -4.00
C SER A 539 -15.64 -30.56 -3.54
N PRO A 540 -16.42 -31.25 -2.69
CA PRO A 540 -16.17 -32.66 -2.37
C PRO A 540 -16.59 -33.61 -3.52
N VAL A 541 -17.39 -33.13 -4.48
CA VAL A 541 -17.93 -33.92 -5.60
C VAL A 541 -17.89 -33.15 -6.92
N GLN A 542 -17.81 -33.86 -8.04
CA GLN A 542 -17.93 -33.22 -9.36
C GLN A 542 -19.39 -32.81 -9.62
N PRO A 543 -19.67 -31.55 -10.02
CA PRO A 543 -21.03 -31.08 -10.30
C PRO A 543 -21.68 -31.85 -11.47
N GLU A 544 -22.86 -32.40 -11.23
CA GLU A 544 -23.66 -33.06 -12.27
C GLU A 544 -24.51 -32.02 -13.00
N ALA A 545 -24.50 -32.04 -14.34
CA ALA A 545 -25.08 -30.99 -15.16
C ALA A 545 -26.56 -30.65 -14.83
N GLY A 546 -27.37 -31.64 -14.48
CA GLY A 546 -28.80 -31.48 -14.18
C GLY A 546 -29.15 -31.21 -12.71
N LYS A 547 -28.16 -31.22 -11.80
CA LYS A 547 -28.38 -30.92 -10.38
C LYS A 547 -28.15 -29.44 -10.11
N THR A 548 -28.90 -28.89 -9.17
CA THR A 548 -28.71 -27.52 -8.66
C THR A 548 -27.99 -27.59 -7.34
N TYR A 549 -27.03 -26.69 -7.15
CA TYR A 549 -26.16 -26.58 -5.99
C TYR A 549 -26.29 -25.18 -5.40
N GLN A 550 -26.25 -25.08 -4.08
CA GLN A 550 -25.96 -23.83 -3.39
C GLN A 550 -24.45 -23.60 -3.46
N VAL A 551 -24.04 -22.45 -4.00
CA VAL A 551 -22.64 -22.13 -4.27
C VAL A 551 -22.23 -20.90 -3.48
N ALA A 552 -21.17 -20.99 -2.68
CA ALA A 552 -20.47 -19.80 -2.21
C ALA A 552 -19.59 -19.27 -3.36
N ILE A 553 -19.72 -18.00 -3.73
CA ILE A 553 -19.10 -17.48 -4.95
C ILE A 553 -18.28 -16.22 -4.69
N CYS A 554 -17.07 -16.17 -5.25
CA CYS A 554 -16.18 -15.00 -5.20
C CYS A 554 -15.88 -14.52 -6.62
N GLY A 555 -16.31 -13.29 -6.92
CA GLY A 555 -16.34 -12.75 -8.28
C GLY A 555 -17.66 -13.13 -8.95
N VAL A 556 -18.61 -12.19 -9.01
CA VAL A 556 -19.93 -12.36 -9.60
C VAL A 556 -20.07 -11.29 -10.67
N SER A 557 -20.22 -11.69 -11.94
CA SER A 557 -20.36 -10.73 -13.03
C SER A 557 -21.77 -10.14 -13.06
N ASP A 558 -21.91 -8.93 -13.61
CA ASP A 558 -23.22 -8.30 -13.84
C ASP A 558 -24.15 -9.21 -14.66
N LYS A 559 -23.59 -9.95 -15.62
CA LYS A 559 -24.32 -10.95 -16.39
C LYS A 559 -24.89 -12.05 -15.50
N LEU A 560 -24.07 -12.63 -14.61
CA LEU A 560 -24.53 -13.67 -13.70
C LEU A 560 -25.59 -13.12 -12.74
N ALA A 561 -25.36 -11.92 -12.18
CA ALA A 561 -26.31 -11.25 -11.28
C ALA A 561 -27.64 -10.92 -11.96
N ALA A 562 -27.67 -10.73 -13.28
CA ALA A 562 -28.90 -10.52 -14.05
C ALA A 562 -29.65 -11.84 -14.38
N GLU A 563 -28.95 -12.97 -14.42
CA GLU A 563 -29.49 -14.27 -14.80
C GLU A 563 -29.95 -15.11 -13.59
N THR A 564 -29.43 -14.84 -12.39
CA THR A 564 -29.77 -15.57 -11.16
C THR A 564 -29.74 -14.67 -9.93
N THR A 565 -30.44 -15.08 -8.88
CA THR A 565 -30.48 -14.35 -7.60
C THR A 565 -29.20 -14.62 -6.81
N VAL A 566 -28.37 -13.58 -6.68
CA VAL A 566 -27.19 -13.58 -5.81
C VAL A 566 -27.61 -13.09 -4.43
N THR A 567 -27.33 -13.89 -3.40
CA THR A 567 -27.73 -13.64 -2.02
C THR A 567 -26.52 -13.28 -1.18
N ASP A 568 -26.60 -12.14 -0.49
CA ASP A 568 -25.69 -11.82 0.61
C ASP A 568 -26.01 -12.72 1.81
N SER A 569 -25.04 -13.53 2.25
CA SER A 569 -25.22 -14.44 3.39
C SER A 569 -25.29 -13.71 4.75
N GLY A 570 -24.82 -12.46 4.82
CA GLY A 570 -24.59 -11.76 6.08
C GLY A 570 -23.38 -12.27 6.88
N VAL A 571 -22.66 -13.28 6.39
CA VAL A 571 -21.47 -13.84 7.06
C VAL A 571 -20.23 -13.08 6.62
N VAL A 572 -19.57 -12.40 7.55
CA VAL A 572 -18.31 -11.67 7.30
C VAL A 572 -17.19 -12.67 6.98
N GLY A 573 -16.55 -12.52 5.81
CA GLY A 573 -15.56 -13.49 5.34
C GLY A 573 -14.31 -13.57 6.21
N MET A 574 -13.86 -12.45 6.79
CA MET A 574 -12.74 -12.42 7.73
C MET A 574 -13.03 -13.22 9.01
N ASP A 575 -14.23 -13.10 9.58
CA ASP A 575 -14.61 -13.84 10.79
C ASP A 575 -14.69 -15.34 10.51
N ALA A 576 -15.28 -15.71 9.36
CA ALA A 576 -15.30 -17.10 8.89
C ALA A 576 -13.89 -17.66 8.72
N ALA A 577 -12.97 -16.87 8.14
CA ALA A 577 -11.58 -17.27 7.94
C ALA A 577 -10.83 -17.41 9.27
N LYS A 578 -10.95 -16.46 10.20
CA LYS A 578 -10.37 -16.56 11.54
C LYS A 578 -10.80 -17.85 12.24
N ALA A 579 -12.10 -18.18 12.17
CA ALA A 579 -12.63 -19.41 12.76
C ALA A 579 -12.12 -20.67 12.03
N PHE A 580 -12.14 -20.68 10.69
CA PHE A 580 -11.71 -21.82 9.90
C PHE A 580 -10.21 -22.12 10.04
N PHE A 581 -9.36 -21.13 9.79
CA PHE A 581 -7.91 -21.28 9.89
C PHE A 581 -7.48 -21.50 11.35
N GLY A 582 -8.12 -20.83 12.31
CA GLY A 582 -7.85 -21.00 13.75
C GLY A 582 -8.20 -22.38 14.32
N ALA A 583 -8.98 -23.19 13.59
CA ALA A 583 -9.21 -24.59 13.96
C ALA A 583 -7.97 -25.48 13.75
N TYR A 584 -6.96 -24.99 13.03
CA TYR A 584 -5.72 -25.70 12.72
C TYR A 584 -4.57 -25.15 13.58
N THR A 585 -3.86 -26.01 14.28
CA THR A 585 -2.54 -25.63 14.85
C THR A 585 -1.55 -25.28 13.74
N THR A 586 -1.56 -26.09 12.67
CA THR A 586 -0.74 -25.90 11.47
C THR A 586 -1.57 -26.23 10.24
N ILE A 587 -1.30 -25.54 9.14
CA ILE A 587 -1.98 -25.75 7.86
C ILE A 587 -0.96 -25.95 6.73
N SER A 588 -1.31 -26.80 5.77
CA SER A 588 -0.45 -27.25 4.68
C SER A 588 -1.24 -27.47 3.39
N ARG A 589 -0.58 -27.82 2.28
CA ARG A 589 -1.29 -28.16 1.03
C ARG A 589 -2.23 -29.35 1.21
N ALA A 590 -1.93 -30.27 2.12
CA ALA A 590 -2.79 -31.42 2.40
C ALA A 590 -4.18 -31.01 2.92
N ASP A 591 -4.26 -29.85 3.57
CA ASP A 591 -5.51 -29.31 4.10
C ASP A 591 -6.36 -28.61 3.02
N THR A 592 -5.89 -28.51 1.77
CA THR A 592 -6.70 -27.95 0.66
C THR A 592 -7.81 -28.91 0.22
N ALA A 593 -7.67 -30.21 0.48
CA ALA A 593 -8.63 -31.22 0.06
C ALA A 593 -9.94 -31.12 0.84
N TRP A 594 -11.05 -31.08 0.12
CA TRP A 594 -12.39 -31.23 0.68
C TRP A 594 -12.86 -32.66 0.46
N SER A 595 -12.78 -33.50 1.48
CA SER A 595 -13.26 -34.89 1.46
C SER A 595 -14.66 -35.05 2.00
#